data_AF-A0A257ELD3-F1
#
_entry.id   AF-A0A257ELD3-F1
#
_cell.length_a   1.000
_cell.length_b   1.000
_cell.length_c   1.000
_cell.angle_alpha   90.00
_cell.angle_beta   90.00
_cell.angle_gamma   90.00
#
_symmetry.space_group_name_H-M   'P 1'
#
loop_
_entity.id
_entity.type
_entity.pdbx_description
1 polymer ?
#
loop_
_entity_poly.entity_id
_entity_poly.type
_entity_poly.pdbx_seq_one_letter_code
_entity_poly.pdbx_strand_id
1 'polypeptide(L)'
;MDMTINPPLRLKLRTARILSLLVLVALPVGYLGGAVWPDAIGSLDILFSALRLIGLFAAVFLFVDIRNQRANAPDTALDERERAERDSAYRASHTALVGTLFMALIYTIPAKPLGWWFPDREGAIDLLSAFAIAGLALPGIILAWRERPDGE
;
A
#
# COMPACT_ATOMS: atom_id res chain seq x y z
N MET A 1 32.92 -2.62 -5.12
CA MET A 1 32.39 -2.95 -3.78
C MET A 1 31.09 -3.67 -4.01
N ASP A 2 31.04 -4.96 -3.69
CA ASP A 2 29.84 -5.77 -3.82
C ASP A 2 28.88 -5.34 -2.70
N MET A 3 27.85 -4.56 -3.06
CA MET A 3 26.94 -3.97 -2.09
C MET A 3 25.82 -4.99 -1.83
N THR A 4 26.04 -5.88 -0.86
CA THR A 4 25.07 -6.90 -0.50
C THR A 4 23.88 -6.27 0.23
N ILE A 5 22.66 -6.53 -0.27
CA ILE A 5 21.44 -6.08 0.40
C ILE A 5 21.30 -6.86 1.71
N ASN A 6 21.45 -6.17 2.85
CA ASN A 6 21.27 -6.75 4.17
C ASN A 6 19.93 -6.27 4.75
N PRO A 7 18.82 -6.99 4.51
CA PRO A 7 17.50 -6.51 4.89
C PRO A 7 17.32 -6.55 6.42
N PRO A 8 16.66 -5.54 7.01
CA PRO A 8 16.35 -5.59 8.42
C PRO A 8 15.31 -6.67 8.76
N LEU A 9 14.50 -7.11 7.77
CA LEU A 9 13.49 -8.14 7.96
C LEU A 9 13.37 -9.06 6.73
N ARG A 10 13.20 -10.36 6.99
CA ARG A 10 12.85 -11.38 5.99
C ARG A 10 11.58 -12.09 6.41
N LEU A 11 10.45 -11.67 5.86
CA LEU A 11 9.16 -12.31 6.09
C LEU A 11 9.01 -13.55 5.22
N LYS A 12 8.44 -14.61 5.82
CA LYS A 12 7.91 -15.76 5.06
C LYS A 12 6.94 -15.27 4.00
N LEU A 13 6.91 -15.93 2.84
CA LEU A 13 6.09 -15.51 1.70
C LEU A 13 4.60 -15.39 2.07
N ARG A 14 4.09 -16.36 2.83
CA ARG A 14 2.70 -16.34 3.32
C ARG A 14 2.42 -15.11 4.19
N THR A 15 3.33 -14.75 5.09
CA THR A 15 3.18 -13.58 5.96
C THR A 15 3.17 -12.29 5.14
N ALA A 16 4.11 -12.14 4.20
CA ALA A 16 4.16 -10.97 3.32
C ALA A 16 2.85 -10.79 2.53
N ARG A 17 2.27 -11.88 2.00
CA ARG A 17 0.98 -11.83 1.30
C ARG A 17 -0.19 -11.45 2.22
N ILE A 18 -0.23 -11.98 3.44
CA ILE A 18 -1.26 -11.59 4.43
C ILE A 18 -1.15 -10.11 4.76
N LEU A 19 0.06 -9.62 5.09
CA LEU A 19 0.29 -8.21 5.36
C LEU A 19 -0.08 -7.34 4.16
N SER A 20 0.16 -7.83 2.94
CA SER A 20 -0.22 -7.12 1.71
C SER A 20 -1.72 -6.92 1.62
N LEU A 21 -2.51 -7.95 1.98
CA LEU A 21 -3.98 -7.82 2.03
C LEU A 21 -4.41 -6.84 3.13
N LEU A 22 -3.75 -6.83 4.27
CA LEU A 22 -4.04 -5.85 5.33
C LEU A 22 -3.75 -4.41 4.84
N VAL A 23 -2.65 -4.18 4.11
CA VAL A 23 -2.37 -2.86 3.52
C VAL A 23 -3.38 -2.50 2.42
N LEU A 24 -3.74 -3.43 1.55
CA LEU A 24 -4.63 -3.15 0.41
C LEU A 24 -6.12 -3.09 0.78
N VAL A 25 -6.51 -3.65 1.93
CA VAL A 25 -7.92 -3.74 2.34
C VAL A 25 -8.16 -3.06 3.68
N ALA A 26 -7.47 -3.47 4.75
CA ALA A 26 -7.73 -2.92 6.08
C ALA A 26 -7.40 -1.43 6.14
N LEU A 27 -6.30 -0.99 5.50
CA LEU A 27 -5.91 0.42 5.48
C LEU A 27 -6.94 1.29 4.73
N PRO A 28 -7.33 1.02 3.46
CA PRO A 28 -8.38 1.80 2.80
C PRO A 28 -9.72 1.75 3.52
N VAL A 29 -10.15 0.60 4.04
CA VAL A 29 -11.42 0.48 4.76
C VAL A 29 -11.40 1.28 6.06
N GLY A 30 -10.30 1.25 6.81
CA GLY A 30 -10.16 2.04 8.03
C GLY A 30 -10.18 3.54 7.77
N TYR A 31 -9.44 4.01 6.76
CA TYR A 31 -9.42 5.44 6.41
C TYR A 31 -10.72 5.92 5.79
N LEU A 32 -11.26 5.18 4.80
CA LEU A 32 -12.54 5.50 4.16
C LEU A 32 -13.70 5.41 5.16
N GLY A 33 -13.71 4.43 6.04
CA GLY A 33 -14.72 4.29 7.08
C GLY A 33 -14.79 5.52 7.98
N GLY A 34 -13.66 5.98 8.51
CA GLY A 34 -13.65 7.22 9.30
C GLY A 34 -13.97 8.48 8.49
N ALA A 35 -13.66 8.53 7.19
CA ALA A 35 -14.04 9.65 6.34
C ALA A 35 -15.55 9.67 6.02
N VAL A 36 -16.18 8.51 5.87
CA VAL A 36 -17.62 8.38 5.59
C VAL A 36 -18.44 8.60 6.87
N TRP A 37 -17.93 8.16 8.02
CA TRP A 37 -18.56 8.29 9.32
C TRP A 37 -17.66 9.02 10.33
N PRO A 38 -17.44 10.34 10.15
CA PRO A 38 -16.56 11.12 11.03
C PRO A 38 -17.10 11.23 12.46
N ASP A 39 -18.42 11.22 12.64
CA ASP A 39 -19.09 11.26 13.93
C ASP A 39 -19.40 9.85 14.49
N ALA A 40 -18.69 8.81 14.01
CA ALA A 40 -18.85 7.48 14.56
C ALA A 40 -18.46 7.48 16.05
N ILE A 41 -19.29 6.84 16.89
CA ILE A 41 -19.03 6.70 18.33
C ILE A 41 -19.07 5.21 18.69
N GLY A 42 -18.24 4.82 19.65
CA GLY A 42 -18.24 3.47 20.21
C GLY A 42 -17.58 2.45 19.27
N SER A 43 -18.22 1.31 19.08
CA SER A 43 -17.58 0.15 18.43
C SER A 43 -17.16 0.38 16.97
N LEU A 44 -17.84 1.25 16.22
CA LEU A 44 -17.49 1.55 14.83
C LEU A 44 -16.22 2.38 14.72
N ASP A 45 -16.06 3.41 15.56
CA ASP A 45 -14.85 4.22 15.61
C ASP A 45 -13.63 3.37 16.01
N ILE A 46 -13.81 2.53 17.04
CA ILE A 46 -12.77 1.58 17.48
C ILE A 46 -12.38 0.64 16.33
N LEU A 47 -13.36 0.13 15.56
CA LEU A 47 -13.10 -0.75 14.43
C LEU A 47 -12.28 -0.05 13.33
N PHE A 48 -12.68 1.14 12.91
CA PHE A 48 -11.96 1.87 11.86
C PHE A 48 -10.55 2.26 12.31
N SER A 49 -10.40 2.71 13.55
CA SER A 49 -9.11 2.98 14.16
C SER A 49 -8.22 1.74 14.23
N ALA A 50 -8.77 0.59 14.64
CA ALA A 50 -8.03 -0.68 14.67
C ALA A 50 -7.58 -1.10 13.26
N LEU A 51 -8.45 -0.98 12.25
CA LEU A 51 -8.12 -1.31 10.86
C LEU A 51 -7.01 -0.40 10.31
N ARG A 52 -7.05 0.90 10.60
CA ARG A 52 -5.99 1.85 10.25
C ARG A 52 -4.66 1.41 10.86
N LEU A 53 -4.63 1.17 12.18
CA LEU A 53 -3.41 0.76 12.87
C LEU A 53 -2.85 -0.56 12.34
N ILE A 54 -3.70 -1.58 12.16
CA ILE A 54 -3.28 -2.87 11.59
C ILE A 54 -2.70 -2.68 10.18
N GLY A 55 -3.36 -1.90 9.33
CA GLY A 55 -2.87 -1.58 7.99
C GLY A 55 -1.54 -0.82 8.01
N LEU A 56 -1.39 0.15 8.91
CA LEU A 56 -0.17 0.95 9.06
C LEU A 56 1.01 0.09 9.52
N PHE A 57 0.82 -0.75 10.54
CA PHE A 57 1.84 -1.68 10.98
C PHE A 57 2.20 -2.67 9.87
N ALA A 58 1.21 -3.23 9.16
CA ALA A 58 1.46 -4.10 8.02
C ALA A 58 2.29 -3.40 6.93
N ALA A 59 2.00 -2.13 6.63
CA ALA A 59 2.77 -1.34 5.68
C ALA A 59 4.21 -1.14 6.14
N VAL A 60 4.44 -0.83 7.41
CA VAL A 60 5.80 -0.70 7.98
C VAL A 60 6.57 -2.00 7.86
N PHE A 61 5.97 -3.13 8.27
CA PHE A 61 6.62 -4.44 8.17
C PHE A 61 6.98 -4.81 6.73
N LEU A 62 6.08 -4.53 5.77
CA LEU A 62 6.37 -4.75 4.35
C LEU A 62 7.41 -3.78 3.80
N PHE A 63 7.43 -2.54 4.29
CA PHE A 63 8.40 -1.53 3.84
C PHE A 63 9.82 -1.92 4.23
N VAL A 64 10.01 -2.49 5.42
CA VAL A 64 11.32 -2.97 5.91
C VAL A 64 11.66 -4.39 5.44
N ASP A 65 10.71 -5.13 4.85
CA ASP A 65 10.95 -6.46 4.29
C ASP A 65 11.91 -6.44 3.10
N ILE A 66 12.69 -7.53 2.94
CA ILE A 66 13.65 -7.72 1.85
C ILE A 66 13.07 -7.42 0.47
N ARG A 67 11.81 -7.71 0.20
CA ARG A 67 11.19 -7.50 -1.12
C ARG A 67 11.10 -6.02 -1.44
N ASN A 68 10.71 -5.21 -0.46
CA ASN A 68 10.66 -3.77 -0.64
C ASN A 68 12.06 -3.13 -0.63
N GLN A 69 13.01 -3.70 0.12
CA GLN A 69 14.41 -3.27 0.06
C GLN A 69 15.03 -3.55 -1.32
N ARG A 70 14.76 -4.72 -1.92
CA ARG A 70 15.11 -5.04 -3.31
C ARG A 70 14.43 -4.11 -4.30
N ALA A 71 13.17 -3.77 -4.05
CA ALA A 71 12.48 -2.80 -4.88
C ALA A 71 13.22 -1.46 -4.91
N ASN A 72 13.76 -1.00 -3.79
CA ASN A 72 14.46 0.30 -3.70
C ASN A 72 15.99 0.20 -3.82
N ALA A 73 16.53 -0.98 -4.16
CA ALA A 73 17.98 -1.18 -4.22
C ALA A 73 18.61 -0.54 -5.47
N PRO A 74 19.86 -0.05 -5.38
CA PRO A 74 20.57 0.51 -6.53
C PRO A 74 20.88 -0.57 -7.57
N ASP A 75 20.98 -0.18 -8.84
CA ASP A 75 21.22 -1.10 -9.96
C ASP A 75 22.50 -1.92 -9.83
N THR A 76 23.50 -1.39 -9.13
CA THR A 76 24.78 -2.09 -8.88
C THR A 76 24.66 -3.23 -7.88
N ALA A 77 23.57 -3.31 -7.14
CA ALA A 77 23.30 -4.33 -6.12
C ALA A 77 22.31 -5.40 -6.61
N LEU A 78 21.89 -5.36 -7.88
CA LEU A 78 20.88 -6.24 -8.45
C LEU A 78 21.37 -6.87 -9.75
N ASP A 79 21.06 -8.15 -9.93
CA ASP A 79 21.28 -8.85 -11.20
C ASP A 79 20.31 -8.37 -12.29
N GLU A 80 20.60 -8.64 -13.57
CA GLU A 80 19.74 -8.25 -14.70
C GLU A 80 18.29 -8.73 -14.54
N ARG A 81 18.12 -9.97 -14.06
CA ARG A 81 16.79 -10.54 -13.79
C ARG A 81 16.07 -9.78 -12.68
N GLU A 82 16.77 -9.48 -11.58
CA GLU A 82 16.19 -8.78 -10.44
C GLU A 82 15.81 -7.34 -10.80
N ARG A 83 16.64 -6.66 -11.61
CA ARG A 83 16.32 -5.33 -12.17
C ARG A 83 15.06 -5.37 -13.03
N ALA A 84 14.93 -6.33 -13.94
CA ALA A 84 13.75 -6.47 -14.77
C ALA A 84 12.46 -6.72 -13.96
N GLU A 85 12.56 -7.54 -12.90
CA GLU A 85 11.44 -7.81 -11.98
C GLU A 85 11.04 -6.56 -11.19
N ARG A 86 12.02 -5.84 -10.62
CA ARG A 86 11.82 -4.57 -9.92
C ARG A 86 11.15 -3.53 -10.81
N ASP A 87 11.68 -3.32 -12.02
CA ASP A 87 11.18 -2.29 -12.92
C ASP A 87 9.75 -2.61 -13.39
N SER A 88 9.44 -3.89 -13.60
CA SER A 88 8.07 -4.34 -13.86
C SER A 88 7.15 -4.10 -12.67
N ALA A 89 7.63 -4.32 -11.44
CA ALA A 89 6.87 -4.02 -10.23
C ALA A 89 6.61 -2.51 -10.08
N TYR A 90 7.60 -1.65 -10.31
CA TYR A 90 7.41 -0.19 -10.29
C TYR A 90 6.44 0.30 -11.36
N ARG A 91 6.53 -0.21 -12.59
CA ARG A 91 5.56 0.13 -13.64
C ARG A 91 4.15 -0.24 -13.22
N ALA A 92 3.96 -1.45 -12.69
CA ALA A 92 2.66 -1.90 -12.21
C ALA A 92 2.15 -1.04 -11.03
N SER A 93 3.01 -0.72 -10.06
CA SER A 93 2.69 0.20 -8.96
C SER A 93 2.29 1.58 -9.47
N HIS A 94 3.06 2.13 -10.41
CA HIS A 94 2.79 3.44 -11.01
C HIS A 94 1.44 3.44 -11.74
N THR A 95 1.16 2.43 -12.57
CA THR A 95 -0.13 2.28 -13.26
C THR A 95 -1.28 2.18 -12.25
N ALA A 96 -1.13 1.41 -11.18
CA ALA A 96 -2.16 1.28 -10.15
C ALA A 96 -2.41 2.60 -9.40
N LEU A 97 -1.36 3.32 -9.00
CA LEU A 97 -1.47 4.59 -8.30
C LEU A 97 -2.09 5.67 -9.18
N VAL A 98 -1.59 5.83 -10.41
CA VAL A 98 -2.14 6.80 -11.37
C VAL A 98 -3.58 6.45 -11.72
N GLY A 99 -3.88 5.17 -11.97
CA GLY A 99 -5.24 4.71 -12.25
C GLY A 99 -6.20 5.01 -11.09
N THR A 100 -5.78 4.73 -9.85
CA THR A 100 -6.59 5.00 -8.66
C THR A 100 -6.82 6.49 -8.46
N LEU A 101 -5.77 7.31 -8.59
CA LEU A 101 -5.88 8.76 -8.48
C LEU A 101 -6.77 9.34 -9.59
N PHE A 102 -6.61 8.85 -10.82
CA PHE A 102 -7.44 9.26 -11.95
C PHE A 102 -8.92 8.94 -11.73
N MET A 103 -9.24 7.74 -11.20
CA MET A 103 -10.61 7.38 -10.85
C MET A 103 -11.17 8.25 -9.72
N ALA A 104 -10.36 8.59 -8.71
CA ALA A 104 -10.75 9.50 -7.65
C ALA A 104 -11.04 10.91 -8.20
N LEU A 105 -10.23 11.40 -9.14
CA LEU A 105 -10.46 12.68 -9.81
C LEU A 105 -11.73 12.66 -10.69
N ILE A 106 -11.95 11.57 -11.44
CA ILE A 106 -13.20 11.38 -12.20
C ILE A 106 -14.41 11.46 -11.27
N TYR A 107 -14.34 10.81 -10.10
CA TYR A 107 -15.42 10.83 -9.11
C TYR A 107 -15.78 12.25 -8.65
N THR A 108 -14.80 13.16 -8.54
CA THR A 108 -15.05 14.54 -8.07
C THR A 108 -15.92 15.37 -9.02
N ILE A 109 -15.94 15.05 -10.31
CA ILE A 109 -16.67 15.82 -11.33
C ILE A 109 -18.19 15.72 -11.12
N PRO A 110 -18.79 14.52 -11.06
CA PRO A 110 -20.22 14.36 -10.81
C PRO A 110 -20.59 14.44 -9.32
N ALA A 111 -19.66 14.26 -8.38
CA ALA A 111 -20.01 14.10 -6.97
C ALA A 111 -20.79 15.30 -6.41
N LYS A 112 -20.30 16.52 -6.65
CA LYS A 112 -20.96 17.75 -6.19
C LYS A 112 -22.32 18.00 -6.86
N PRO A 113 -22.46 18.00 -8.21
CA PRO A 113 -23.74 18.28 -8.85
C PRO A 113 -24.80 17.19 -8.60
N LEU A 114 -24.40 15.94 -8.36
CA LEU A 114 -25.33 14.84 -8.09
C LEU A 114 -25.60 14.61 -6.60
N GLY A 115 -25.01 15.42 -5.71
CA GLY A 115 -25.16 15.28 -4.27
C GLY A 115 -24.61 13.95 -3.73
N TRP A 116 -23.60 13.38 -4.38
CA TRP A 116 -22.89 12.21 -3.87
C TRP A 116 -22.00 12.59 -2.69
N TRP A 117 -21.59 11.57 -1.94
CA TRP A 117 -20.66 11.76 -0.84
C TRP A 117 -19.35 12.42 -1.30
N PHE A 118 -18.84 13.35 -0.51
CA PHE A 118 -17.56 13.99 -0.74
C PHE A 118 -16.88 14.16 0.62
N PRO A 119 -15.61 13.76 0.78
CA PRO A 119 -14.93 13.89 2.05
C PRO A 119 -14.80 15.36 2.43
N ASP A 120 -14.90 15.65 3.72
CA ASP A 120 -14.51 16.93 4.27
C ASP A 120 -12.96 17.07 4.26
N ARG A 121 -12.45 18.17 4.81
CA ARG A 121 -11.00 18.44 4.78
C ARG A 121 -10.19 17.35 5.47
N GLU A 122 -10.64 16.90 6.64
CA GLU A 122 -9.94 15.89 7.43
C GLU A 122 -10.01 14.52 6.76
N GLY A 123 -11.20 14.12 6.29
CA GLY A 123 -11.39 12.90 5.50
C GLY A 123 -10.55 12.87 4.24
N ALA A 124 -10.36 14.00 3.56
CA ALA A 124 -9.51 14.08 2.37
C ALA A 124 -8.02 13.85 2.69
N ILE A 125 -7.52 14.40 3.81
CA ILE A 125 -6.15 14.18 4.28
C ILE A 125 -5.96 12.71 4.68
N ASP A 126 -6.96 12.13 5.33
CA ASP A 126 -7.00 10.73 5.74
C ASP A 126 -6.90 9.80 4.53
N LEU A 127 -7.73 10.01 3.51
CA LEU A 127 -7.68 9.23 2.26
C LEU A 127 -6.37 9.39 1.51
N LEU A 128 -5.83 10.61 1.44
CA LEU A 128 -4.53 10.87 0.82
C LEU A 128 -3.40 10.14 1.56
N SER A 129 -3.47 10.10 2.90
CA SER A 129 -2.51 9.37 3.73
C SER A 129 -2.57 7.87 3.46
N ALA A 130 -3.77 7.28 3.40
CA ALA A 130 -3.95 5.88 3.03
C ALA A 130 -3.35 5.57 1.65
N PHE A 131 -3.64 6.43 0.67
CA PHE A 131 -3.12 6.31 -0.69
C PHE A 131 -1.59 6.37 -0.75
N ALA A 132 -0.98 7.34 -0.06
CA ALA A 132 0.46 7.51 -0.01
C ALA A 132 1.15 6.29 0.65
N ILE A 133 0.64 5.83 1.78
CA ILE A 133 1.23 4.71 2.53
C ILE A 133 1.09 3.39 1.75
N ALA A 134 -0.08 3.14 1.16
CA ALA A 134 -0.28 1.97 0.29
C ALA A 134 0.68 2.02 -0.91
N GLY A 135 0.87 3.20 -1.51
CA GLY A 135 1.79 3.41 -2.62
C GLY A 135 3.25 3.12 -2.29
N LEU A 136 3.73 3.50 -1.10
CA LEU A 136 5.09 3.21 -0.65
C LEU A 136 5.37 1.71 -0.52
N ALA A 137 4.38 0.93 -0.06
CA ALA A 137 4.52 -0.52 0.09
C ALA A 137 4.24 -1.29 -1.22
N LEU A 138 3.64 -0.65 -2.22
CA LEU A 138 3.08 -1.31 -3.40
C LEU A 138 4.09 -2.11 -4.23
N PRO A 139 5.31 -1.61 -4.53
CA PRO A 139 6.31 -2.39 -5.26
C PRO A 139 6.69 -3.67 -4.52
N GLY A 140 6.93 -3.59 -3.20
CA GLY A 140 7.23 -4.74 -2.35
C GLY A 140 6.07 -5.75 -2.29
N ILE A 141 4.83 -5.26 -2.21
CA ILE A 141 3.61 -6.08 -2.29
C ILE A 141 3.57 -6.85 -3.61
N ILE A 142 3.75 -6.17 -4.75
CA ILE A 142 3.71 -6.81 -6.08
C ILE A 142 4.78 -7.90 -6.19
N LEU A 143 5.99 -7.64 -5.69
CA LEU A 143 7.05 -8.64 -5.66
C LEU A 143 6.67 -9.85 -4.78
N ALA A 144 6.05 -9.63 -3.61
CA ALA A 144 5.57 -10.73 -2.74
C ALA A 144 4.50 -11.61 -3.40
N TRP A 145 3.68 -11.05 -4.30
CA TRP A 145 2.68 -11.82 -5.04
C TRP A 145 3.25 -12.54 -6.27
N ARG A 146 4.37 -12.05 -6.81
CA ARG A 146 5.06 -12.67 -7.96
C ARG A 146 6.09 -13.73 -7.55
N GLU A 147 6.61 -13.65 -6.33
CA GLU A 147 7.53 -14.65 -5.79
C GLU A 147 6.85 -16.04 -5.73
N ARG A 148 7.56 -17.06 -6.24
CA ARG A 148 7.08 -18.45 -6.26
C ARG A 148 7.38 -19.14 -4.92
N PRO A 149 6.55 -20.09 -4.46
CA PRO A 149 6.77 -20.81 -3.20
C PRO A 149 8.08 -21.61 -3.18
N ASP A 150 8.61 -21.96 -4.34
CA ASP A 150 9.75 -22.87 -4.51
C ASP A 150 11.11 -22.20 -4.22
N GLY A 151 11.11 -20.96 -3.70
CA GLY A 151 12.30 -20.18 -3.32
C GLY A 151 12.56 -20.11 -1.81
N GLU A 152 11.86 -20.90 -0.98
CA GLU A 152 12.17 -21.10 0.45
C GLU A 152 13.14 -22.28 0.67
#